data_AF-A0A535EHI5-F1
#
_entry.id   AF-A0A535EHI5-F1
#
_cell.length_a   1.000
_cell.length_b   1.000
_cell.length_c   1.000
_cell.angle_alpha   90.00
_cell.angle_beta   90.00
_cell.angle_gamma   90.00
#
_symmetry.space_group_name_H-M   'P 1'
#
loop_
_entity.id
_entity.type
_entity.pdbx_description
1 polymer ?
#
loop_
_entity_poly.entity_id
_entity_poly.type
_entity_poly.pdbx_seq_one_letter_code
_entity_poly.pdbx_strand_id
1 'polypeptide(L)'
;MERVDGLLNRARGILVGARALTWAARGLAIAAAAGFAIEVLIRFYPIDPVLPELAGCALLGLVVASGGWVRAWPSRLQVARLADVRLGGRERLSTAVEFAAAEGFLVWRQRADAGAWAAEADAAAVSDPGWPVRSATRRSTTFASSGPHRRPRTSPRRRSASL
;
A
#
# COMPACT_ATOMS: atom_id res chain seq x y z
N MET A 1 20.60 1.40 -6.96
CA MET A 1 19.78 2.48 -6.38
C MET A 1 18.59 2.81 -7.27
N GLU A 2 18.78 3.08 -8.55
CA GLU A 2 17.68 3.40 -9.49
C GLU A 2 16.48 2.43 -9.44
N ARG A 3 16.71 1.11 -9.35
CA ARG A 3 15.62 0.12 -9.21
C ARG A 3 14.85 0.23 -7.89
N VAL A 4 15.57 0.48 -6.79
CA VAL A 4 14.98 0.72 -5.47
C VAL A 4 14.16 2.01 -5.50
N ASP A 5 14.71 3.08 -6.07
CA ASP A 5 14.01 4.36 -6.21
C ASP A 5 12.75 4.23 -7.08
N GLY A 6 12.83 3.48 -8.19
CA GLY A 6 11.71 3.20 -9.07
C GLY A 6 10.58 2.43 -8.38
N LEU A 7 10.93 1.40 -7.60
CA LEU A 7 9.98 0.65 -6.78
C LEU A 7 9.32 1.54 -5.72
N LEU A 8 10.12 2.29 -4.95
CA LEU A 8 9.63 3.14 -3.87
C LEU A 8 8.77 4.30 -4.40
N ASN A 9 9.11 4.90 -5.55
CA ASN A 9 8.31 5.95 -6.17
C ASN A 9 6.95 5.41 -6.65
N ARG A 10 6.91 4.21 -7.23
CA ARG A 10 5.65 3.55 -7.61
C ARG A 10 4.80 3.23 -6.38
N ALA A 11 5.38 2.61 -5.36
CA ALA A 11 4.70 2.32 -4.11
C ALA A 11 4.17 3.60 -3.44
N ARG A 12 4.96 4.67 -3.44
CA ARG A 12 4.56 5.99 -2.94
C ARG A 12 3.39 6.56 -3.73
N GLY A 13 3.40 6.45 -5.05
CA GLY A 13 2.29 6.89 -5.91
C GLY A 13 0.98 6.20 -5.56
N ILE A 14 1.02 4.88 -5.36
CA ILE A 14 -0.16 4.08 -4.97
C ILE A 14 -0.68 4.51 -3.59
N LEU A 15 0.22 4.67 -2.61
CA LEU A 15 -0.13 5.11 -1.25
C LEU A 15 -0.70 6.53 -1.21
N VAL A 16 -0.09 7.45 -1.96
CA VAL A 16 -0.57 8.84 -2.07
C VAL A 16 -1.93 8.86 -2.75
N GLY A 17 -2.14 8.09 -3.82
CA GLY A 17 -3.44 7.98 -4.49
C GLY A 17 -4.56 7.48 -3.58
N ALA A 18 -4.30 6.44 -2.78
CA ALA A 18 -5.27 5.91 -1.82
C ALA A 18 -5.60 6.92 -0.71
N ARG A 19 -4.59 7.62 -0.19
CA ARG A 19 -4.77 8.64 0.86
C ARG A 19 -5.45 9.90 0.35
N ALA A 20 -5.13 10.30 -0.87
CA ALA A 20 -5.81 11.38 -1.60
C ALA A 20 -7.30 11.13 -1.69
N LEU A 21 -7.69 9.93 -2.15
CA LEU A 21 -9.10 9.55 -2.26
C LEU A 21 -9.81 9.57 -0.90
N THR A 22 -9.14 9.10 0.15
CA THR A 22 -9.69 9.09 1.51
C THR A 22 -9.95 10.51 2.02
N TRP A 23 -8.99 11.43 1.85
CA TRP A 23 -9.15 12.81 2.29
C TRP A 23 -10.11 13.61 1.41
N ALA A 24 -10.18 13.32 0.11
CA ALA A 24 -11.20 13.86 -0.79
C ALA A 24 -12.61 13.44 -0.34
N ALA A 25 -12.82 12.16 -0.03
CA ALA A 25 -14.09 11.67 0.48
C ALA A 25 -14.48 12.34 1.81
N ARG A 26 -13.53 12.52 2.73
CA ARG A 26 -13.75 13.23 3.99
C ARG A 26 -14.08 14.72 3.79
N GLY A 27 -13.34 15.40 2.91
CA GLY A 27 -13.60 16.81 2.59
C GLY A 27 -14.99 16.99 1.95
N LEU A 28 -15.38 16.10 1.05
CA LEU A 28 -16.72 16.09 0.45
C LEU A 28 -17.80 15.85 1.51
N ALA A 29 -17.60 14.90 2.42
CA ALA A 29 -18.54 14.63 3.51
C ALA A 29 -18.71 15.86 4.42
N ILE A 30 -17.63 16.58 4.72
CA ILE A 30 -17.68 17.81 5.53
C ILE A 30 -18.40 18.94 4.77
N ALA A 31 -18.12 19.12 3.49
CA ALA A 31 -18.83 20.10 2.66
C ALA A 31 -20.33 19.80 2.61
N ALA A 32 -20.72 18.54 2.43
CA ALA A 32 -22.12 18.12 2.41
C ALA A 32 -22.81 18.34 3.75
N ALA A 33 -22.14 18.01 4.88
CA ALA A 33 -22.68 18.24 6.22
C ALA A 33 -22.86 19.73 6.51
N ALA A 34 -21.88 20.56 6.12
CA ALA A 34 -21.98 22.01 6.26
C ALA A 34 -23.09 22.60 5.39
N GLY A 35 -23.19 22.18 4.12
CA GLY A 35 -24.26 22.59 3.22
C GLY A 35 -25.64 22.22 3.76
N PHE A 36 -25.79 21.01 4.30
CA PHE A 36 -27.03 20.59 4.96
C PHE A 36 -27.38 21.45 6.18
N ALA A 37 -26.40 21.79 7.01
CA ALA A 37 -26.60 22.66 8.17
C ALA A 37 -27.02 24.08 7.75
N ILE A 38 -26.43 24.61 6.67
CA ILE A 38 -26.80 25.91 6.11
C ILE A 38 -28.23 25.87 5.56
N GLU A 39 -28.60 24.83 4.83
CA GLU A 39 -29.97 24.66 4.32
C GLU A 39 -31.01 24.66 5.45
N VAL A 40 -30.72 23.94 6.54
CA VAL A 40 -31.55 23.95 7.76
C VAL A 40 -31.64 25.34 8.35
N LEU A 41 -30.52 26.08 8.42
CA LEU A 41 -30.50 27.43 8.97
C LEU A 41 -31.28 28.44 8.12
N ILE A 42 -31.15 28.38 6.79
CA ILE A 42 -31.85 29.25 5.84
C ILE A 42 -33.37 29.05 5.95
N ARG A 43 -33.82 27.83 6.27
CA ARG A 43 -35.24 27.55 6.51
C ARG A 43 -35.81 28.31 7.71
N PHE A 44 -34.99 28.66 8.69
CA PHE A 44 -35.39 29.49 9.84
C PHE A 44 -35.11 30.98 9.62
N TYR A 45 -34.07 31.30 8.84
CA TYR A 45 -33.64 32.67 8.55
C TYR A 45 -33.40 32.82 7.04
N PRO A 46 -34.37 33.36 6.28
CA PRO A 46 -34.20 33.50 4.84
C PRO A 46 -33.06 34.49 4.55
N ILE A 47 -31.97 33.97 3.99
CA ILE A 47 -30.81 34.73 3.54
C ILE A 47 -30.79 34.61 2.02
N ASP A 48 -30.72 35.76 1.34
CA ASP A 48 -30.54 35.84 -0.11
C ASP A 48 -29.41 36.83 -0.39
N PRO A 49 -28.39 36.49 -1.22
CA PRO A 49 -28.25 35.27 -2.03
C PRO A 49 -27.59 34.09 -1.27
N VAL A 50 -28.00 32.84 -1.57
CA VAL A 50 -27.52 31.57 -0.96
C VAL A 50 -26.22 31.00 -1.56
N LEU A 51 -25.84 31.49 -2.74
CA LEU A 51 -24.66 31.00 -3.48
C LEU A 51 -23.32 31.16 -2.73
N PRO A 52 -23.01 32.30 -2.07
CA PRO A 52 -21.73 32.46 -1.36
C PRO A 52 -21.58 31.52 -0.16
N GLU A 53 -22.68 31.14 0.50
CA GLU A 53 -22.69 30.22 1.64
C GLU A 53 -22.35 28.79 1.21
N LEU A 54 -22.95 28.33 0.10
CA LEU A 54 -22.64 27.03 -0.47
C LEU A 54 -21.21 26.99 -1.02
N ALA A 55 -20.74 28.08 -1.62
CA ALA A 55 -19.33 28.22 -2.02
C ALA A 55 -18.41 28.13 -0.79
N GLY A 56 -18.78 28.74 0.33
CA GLY A 56 -18.06 28.62 1.61
C GLY A 56 -17.97 27.17 2.11
N CYS A 57 -19.05 26.41 2.03
CA CYS A 57 -19.06 24.98 2.40
C CYS A 57 -18.13 24.15 1.50
N ALA A 58 -18.16 24.39 0.19
CA ALA A 58 -17.28 23.71 -0.75
C ALA A 58 -15.80 24.04 -0.48
N LEU A 59 -15.50 25.33 -0.23
CA LEU A 59 -14.16 25.77 0.16
C LEU A 59 -13.69 25.13 1.46
N LEU A 60 -14.56 25.03 2.47
CA LEU A 60 -14.24 24.35 3.73
C LEU A 60 -13.87 22.87 3.48
N GLY A 61 -14.68 22.15 2.70
CA GLY A 61 -14.37 20.77 2.33
C GLY A 61 -13.04 20.64 1.58
N LEU A 62 -12.74 21.57 0.67
CA LEU A 62 -11.49 21.60 -0.08
C LEU A 62 -10.27 21.86 0.83
N VAL A 63 -10.39 22.75 1.80
CA VAL A 63 -9.34 23.04 2.80
C VAL A 63 -9.07 21.79 3.64
N VAL A 64 -10.11 21.09 4.09
CA VAL A 64 -9.91 19.85 4.86
C VAL A 64 -9.28 18.75 4.01
N ALA A 65 -9.74 18.57 2.77
CA ALA A 65 -9.17 17.57 1.86
C ALA A 65 -7.69 17.84 1.57
N SER A 66 -7.35 19.08 1.23
CA SER A 66 -5.97 19.49 0.91
C SER A 66 -5.06 19.46 2.15
N GLY A 67 -5.51 19.96 3.29
CA GLY A 67 -4.75 19.90 4.55
C GLY A 67 -4.49 18.47 5.00
N GLY A 68 -5.51 17.61 4.89
CA GLY A 68 -5.38 16.17 5.17
C GLY A 68 -4.42 15.46 4.23
N TRP A 69 -4.46 15.79 2.93
CA TRP A 69 -3.51 15.29 1.95
C TRP A 69 -2.07 15.67 2.31
N VAL A 70 -1.80 16.96 2.52
CA VAL A 70 -0.44 17.46 2.81
C VAL A 70 0.12 16.81 4.06
N ARG A 71 -0.68 16.68 5.12
CA ARG A 71 -0.25 16.05 6.37
C ARG A 71 -0.01 14.54 6.24
N ALA A 72 -0.71 13.87 5.32
CA ALA A 72 -0.62 12.42 5.14
C ALA A 72 0.50 11.99 4.17
N TRP A 73 1.33 12.93 3.70
CA TRP A 73 2.38 12.65 2.73
C TRP A 73 3.48 11.74 3.32
N PRO A 74 3.68 10.52 2.79
CA PRO A 74 4.65 9.59 3.37
C PRO A 74 6.09 9.96 3.00
N SER A 75 7.01 9.77 3.95
CA SER A 75 8.45 9.90 3.72
C SER A 75 9.00 8.67 2.97
N ARG A 76 10.14 8.82 2.27
CA ARG A 76 10.77 7.70 1.55
C ARG A 76 11.12 6.54 2.49
N LEU A 77 11.62 6.82 3.68
CA LEU A 77 11.97 5.81 4.68
C LEU A 77 10.73 5.07 5.19
N GLN A 78 9.60 5.76 5.39
CA GLN A 78 8.33 5.12 5.76
C GLN A 78 7.84 4.16 4.68
N VAL A 79 7.94 4.55 3.40
CA VAL A 79 7.57 3.67 2.28
C VAL A 79 8.50 2.46 2.20
N ALA A 80 9.80 2.65 2.43
CA ALA A 80 10.77 1.55 2.43
C ALA A 80 10.49 0.53 3.55
N ARG A 81 10.22 1.01 4.77
CA ARG A 81 9.84 0.14 5.90
C ARG A 81 8.53 -0.60 5.62
N LEU A 82 7.54 0.08 5.08
CA LEU A 82 6.27 -0.55 4.72
C LEU A 82 6.46 -1.62 3.63
N ALA A 83 7.29 -1.34 2.62
CA ALA A 83 7.63 -2.29 1.57
C ALA A 83 8.37 -3.51 2.14
N ASP A 84 9.34 -3.32 3.04
CA ASP A 84 10.04 -4.43 3.71
C ASP A 84 9.08 -5.33 4.49
N VAL A 85 8.11 -4.74 5.20
CA VAL A 85 7.10 -5.50 5.96
C VAL A 85 6.15 -6.25 5.02
N ARG A 86 5.66 -5.61 3.96
CA ARG A 86 4.63 -6.17 3.08
C ARG A 86 5.13 -7.21 2.10
N LEU A 87 6.36 -7.04 1.64
CA LEU A 87 6.97 -7.89 0.62
C LEU A 87 7.94 -8.92 1.23
N GLY A 88 8.13 -8.91 2.56
CA GLY A 88 9.07 -9.80 3.23
C GLY A 88 10.54 -9.45 2.97
N GLY A 89 10.83 -8.17 2.70
CA GLY A 89 12.16 -7.66 2.37
C GLY A 89 13.17 -7.71 3.51
N ARG A 90 12.75 -7.98 4.77
CA ARG A 90 13.63 -8.10 5.94
C ARG A 90 14.62 -6.94 6.08
N GLU A 91 14.10 -5.71 6.03
CA GLU A 91 14.85 -4.45 6.19
C GLU A 91 15.83 -4.09 5.03
N ARG A 92 15.88 -4.88 3.96
CA ARG A 92 16.81 -4.64 2.83
C ARG A 92 16.62 -3.27 2.19
N LEU A 93 15.37 -2.82 2.00
CA LEU A 93 15.09 -1.53 1.39
C LEU A 93 15.33 -0.36 2.35
N SER A 94 14.88 -0.49 3.60
CA SER A 94 15.07 0.56 4.60
C SER A 94 16.54 0.79 4.91
N THR A 95 17.35 -0.26 5.04
CA THR A 95 18.81 -0.15 5.17
C THR A 95 19.44 0.49 3.93
N ALA A 96 19.01 0.12 2.72
CA ALA A 96 19.55 0.73 1.49
C ALA A 96 19.26 2.23 1.38
N VAL A 97 18.09 2.67 1.86
CA VAL A 97 17.70 4.08 1.91
C VAL A 97 18.45 4.83 3.02
N GLU A 98 18.60 4.23 4.20
CA GLU A 98 19.30 4.84 5.33
C GLU A 98 20.77 5.07 5.04
N PHE A 99 21.42 4.11 4.38
CA PHE A 99 22.81 4.23 3.97
C PHE A 99 22.99 4.83 2.58
N ALA A 100 22.00 5.46 1.96
CA ALA A 100 22.09 5.92 0.56
C ALA A 100 23.26 6.86 0.25
N ALA A 101 23.75 7.63 1.24
CA ALA A 101 24.89 8.54 1.12
C ALA A 101 26.24 7.94 1.57
N ALA A 102 26.25 6.76 2.21
CA ALA A 102 27.48 6.15 2.72
C ALA A 102 28.32 5.53 1.58
N GLU A 103 29.64 5.52 1.73
CA GLU A 103 30.53 4.89 0.75
C GLU A 103 31.18 3.63 1.31
N GLY A 104 31.63 2.73 0.43
CA GLY A 104 32.31 1.50 0.81
C GLY A 104 31.79 0.26 0.09
N PHE A 105 32.65 -0.74 -0.03
CA PHE A 105 32.37 -1.98 -0.77
C PHE A 105 31.17 -2.76 -0.21
N LEU A 106 31.05 -2.85 1.13
CA LEU A 106 29.94 -3.54 1.78
C LEU A 106 28.60 -2.83 1.54
N VAL A 107 28.62 -1.49 1.57
CA VAL A 107 27.44 -0.66 1.28
C VAL A 107 27.02 -0.82 -0.18
N TRP A 108 27.99 -0.84 -1.11
CA TRP A 108 27.71 -1.13 -2.52
C TRP A 108 27.05 -2.50 -2.72
N ARG A 109 27.61 -3.55 -2.10
CA ARG A 109 27.09 -4.91 -2.21
C ARG A 109 25.68 -5.03 -1.61
N GLN A 110 25.44 -4.38 -0.48
CA GLN A 110 24.12 -4.32 0.16
C GLN A 110 23.09 -3.61 -0.73
N ARG A 111 23.44 -2.49 -1.37
CA ARG A 111 22.57 -1.81 -2.34
C ARG A 111 22.32 -2.61 -3.60
N ALA A 112 23.30 -3.39 -4.06
CA ALA A 112 23.16 -4.26 -5.21
C ALA A 112 22.18 -5.41 -4.92
N ASP A 113 22.26 -6.03 -3.74
CA ASP A 113 21.30 -7.04 -3.27
C ASP A 113 19.88 -6.46 -3.15
N ALA A 114 19.74 -5.31 -2.50
CA ALA A 114 18.46 -4.61 -2.40
C ALA A 114 17.89 -4.26 -3.78
N GLY A 115 18.75 -3.88 -4.73
CA GLY A 115 18.36 -3.60 -6.12
C GLY A 115 17.97 -4.82 -6.94
N ALA A 116 18.58 -5.98 -6.68
CA ALA A 116 18.19 -7.25 -7.29
C ALA A 116 16.82 -7.70 -6.76
N TRP A 117 16.65 -7.67 -5.44
CA TRP A 117 15.37 -8.00 -4.81
C TRP A 117 14.25 -7.04 -5.26
N ALA A 118 14.53 -5.75 -5.35
CA ALA A 118 13.55 -4.74 -5.81
C ALA A 118 13.13 -4.94 -7.28
N ALA A 119 13.92 -5.63 -8.10
CA ALA A 119 13.58 -5.90 -9.49
C ALA A 119 12.46 -6.93 -9.65
N GLU A 120 12.35 -7.85 -8.69
CA GLU A 120 11.36 -8.94 -8.66
C GLU A 120 10.13 -8.57 -7.82
N ALA A 121 10.24 -7.52 -6.99
CA ALA A 121 9.20 -7.06 -6.10
C ALA A 121 8.06 -6.34 -6.84
N ASP A 122 6.81 -6.70 -6.50
CA ASP A 122 5.62 -6.00 -6.98
C ASP A 122 5.27 -4.81 -6.08
N ALA A 123 5.35 -3.59 -6.64
CA ALA A 123 4.99 -2.36 -5.95
C ALA A 123 3.50 -2.29 -5.55
N ALA A 124 2.60 -2.99 -6.26
CA ALA A 124 1.17 -2.98 -5.95
C ALA A 124 0.83 -3.70 -4.63
N ALA A 125 1.66 -4.66 -4.22
CA ALA A 125 1.52 -5.38 -2.97
C ALA A 125 1.91 -4.55 -1.72
N VAL A 126 2.44 -3.33 -1.89
CA VAL A 126 2.79 -2.39 -0.79
C VAL A 126 1.59 -1.55 -0.31
N SER A 127 0.37 -1.83 -0.80
CA SER A 127 -0.84 -1.06 -0.49
C SER A 127 -1.24 -1.07 1.01
N ASP A 128 -1.74 0.07 1.48
CA ASP A 128 -2.27 0.27 2.85
C ASP A 128 -3.59 -0.51 3.01
N PRO A 129 -3.89 -1.17 4.15
CA PRO A 129 -5.08 -2.00 4.32
C PRO A 129 -6.37 -1.18 4.56
N GLY A 130 -6.30 0.16 4.47
CA GLY A 130 -7.38 1.07 4.84
C GLY A 130 -8.65 0.99 3.98
N TRP A 131 -8.66 0.20 2.92
CA TRP A 131 -9.88 -0.17 2.19
C TRP A 131 -9.75 -1.59 1.62
N PRO A 132 -10.78 -2.45 1.71
CA PRO A 132 -10.75 -3.74 1.07
C PRO A 132 -10.91 -3.51 -0.43
N VAL A 133 -9.78 -3.37 -1.14
CA VAL A 133 -9.77 -3.58 -2.58
C VAL A 133 -10.07 -5.05 -2.77
N ARG A 134 -11.36 -5.39 -2.96
CA ARG A 134 -11.76 -6.68 -3.52
C ARG A 134 -11.21 -6.69 -4.94
N SER A 135 -9.96 -7.13 -5.07
CA SER A 135 -9.41 -7.53 -6.35
C SER A 135 -10.30 -8.66 -6.86
N ALA A 136 -11.05 -8.38 -7.92
CA ALA A 136 -11.72 -9.39 -8.72
C ALA A 136 -10.63 -10.20 -9.43
N THR A 137 -9.94 -11.08 -8.71
CA THR A 137 -8.99 -12.01 -9.31
C THR A 137 -9.81 -13.08 -10.01
N ARG A 138 -10.07 -12.88 -11.31
CA ARG A 138 -10.47 -13.94 -12.23
C ARG A 138 -9.31 -14.94 -12.28
N ARG A 139 -9.33 -15.90 -11.36
CA ARG A 139 -8.40 -17.01 -11.33
C ARG A 139 -8.73 -17.91 -12.52
N SER A 140 -8.10 -17.65 -13.66
CA SER A 140 -8.03 -18.64 -14.75
C SER A 140 -7.11 -19.76 -14.28
N THR A 141 -7.68 -20.76 -13.63
CA THR A 141 -7.01 -22.01 -13.34
C THR A 141 -6.72 -22.71 -14.66
N THR A 142 -5.54 -22.49 -15.21
CA THR A 142 -4.91 -23.46 -16.11
C THR A 142 -4.49 -24.63 -15.23
N PHE A 143 -5.29 -25.69 -15.26
CA PHE A 143 -5.01 -26.95 -14.58
C PHE A 143 -3.89 -27.66 -15.33
N ALA A 144 -2.64 -27.42 -14.93
CA ALA A 144 -1.51 -28.25 -15.33
C ALA A 144 -1.47 -29.46 -14.38
N SER A 145 -1.93 -30.62 -14.86
CA SER A 145 -1.83 -31.88 -14.13
C SER A 145 -0.38 -32.36 -14.12
N SER A 146 0.27 -32.39 -12.96
CA SER A 146 1.48 -33.18 -12.78
C SER A 146 1.67 -33.61 -11.32
N GLY A 147 1.58 -34.92 -11.10
CA GLY A 147 2.11 -35.58 -9.92
C GLY A 147 1.38 -36.90 -9.57
N PRO A 148 2.02 -37.84 -8.86
CA PRO A 148 3.43 -38.20 -8.95
C PRO A 148 3.70 -39.74 -8.94
N HIS A 149 4.94 -40.03 -9.33
CA HIS A 149 5.69 -41.28 -9.29
C HIS A 149 5.53 -42.08 -7.98
N ARG A 150 4.97 -43.31 -8.06
CA ARG A 150 4.99 -44.30 -6.97
C ARG A 150 6.38 -44.91 -6.81
N ARG A 151 6.95 -44.88 -5.59
CA ARG A 151 8.04 -45.78 -5.16
C ARG A 151 7.53 -46.84 -4.18
N PRO A 152 8.07 -48.07 -4.20
CA PRO A 152 7.60 -49.18 -3.37
C PRO A 152 8.31 -49.19 -2.00
N ARG A 153 7.60 -49.70 -0.98
CA ARG A 153 8.13 -49.98 0.36
C ARG A 153 7.75 -51.42 0.70
N THR A 154 8.74 -52.26 1.02
CA THR A 154 8.84 -53.02 2.29
C THR A 154 10.04 -53.95 2.27
N SER A 155 10.90 -53.82 3.29
CA SER A 155 12.03 -54.70 3.63
C SER A 155 11.57 -55.98 4.36
N PRO A 156 12.37 -57.06 4.38
CA PRO A 156 11.96 -58.36 4.90
C PRO A 156 12.17 -58.52 6.41
N ARG A 157 11.24 -59.25 7.04
CA ARG A 157 11.16 -59.55 8.48
C ARG A 157 12.05 -60.75 8.82
N ARG A 158 13.16 -60.51 9.52
CA ARG A 158 13.95 -61.53 10.24
C ARG A 158 13.04 -62.24 11.25
N ARG A 159 12.93 -63.58 11.18
CA ARG A 159 12.53 -64.44 12.30
C ARG A 159 13.71 -65.36 12.61
N SER A 160 14.13 -65.35 13.86
CA SER A 160 15.05 -66.34 14.43
C SER A 160 14.53 -66.72 15.82
N ALA A 161 14.65 -68.02 16.10
CA ALA A 161 14.71 -68.72 17.40
C ALA A 161 13.50 -69.56 17.86
N SER A 162 13.88 -70.71 18.45
CA SER A 162 13.18 -71.91 18.96
C SER A 162 12.93 -73.00 17.90
N LEU A 163 13.53 -74.21 17.97
CA LEU A 163 14.35 -74.93 18.95
C LEU A 163 15.49 -75.66 18.23
#